data_AF-A0A5C6BQV2-F1
#
_entry.id   AF-A0A5C6BQV2-F1
#
_cell.length_a   1.000
_cell.length_b   1.000
_cell.length_c   1.000
_cell.angle_alpha   90.00
_cell.angle_beta   90.00
_cell.angle_gamma   90.00
#
_symmetry.space_group_name_H-M   'P 1'
#
loop_
_entity.id
_entity.type
_entity.pdbx_description
1 polymer ?
#
loop_
_entity_poly.entity_id
_entity_poly.type
_entity_poly.pdbx_seq_one_letter_code
_entity_poly.pdbx_strand_id
1 'polypeptide(L)'
;MTTDKEKSRRSWVVYSVLAILVTVGPYVSGYFLLSDSHGSPLSSGICVRDFDHDILRRAFVPMGWIEAKVRGTLVTLWSVNGHDVYYPSR
;
A
#
# COMPACT_ATOMS: atom_id res chain seq x y z
N MET A 1 1.98 26.61 -37.41
CA MET A 1 2.60 25.40 -36.85
C MET A 1 2.61 25.52 -35.32
N THR A 2 1.48 25.22 -34.68
CA THR A 2 1.25 25.42 -33.22
C THR A 2 0.65 24.19 -32.54
N THR A 3 0.27 23.17 -33.31
CA THR A 3 -0.50 22.00 -32.85
C THR A 3 0.36 20.87 -32.24
N ASP A 4 1.68 20.88 -32.44
CA ASP A 4 2.56 19.78 -31.99
C ASP A 4 2.88 19.82 -30.48
N LYS A 5 3.00 21.02 -29.90
CA LYS A 5 3.36 21.18 -28.48
C LYS A 5 2.25 20.73 -27.53
N GLU A 6 0.98 20.96 -27.87
CA GLU A 6 -0.15 20.52 -27.04
C GLU A 6 -0.31 18.99 -27.07
N LYS A 7 -0.11 18.35 -28.23
CA LYS A 7 -0.20 16.90 -28.37
C LYS A 7 0.87 16.18 -27.53
N SER A 8 2.09 16.69 -27.54
CA SER A 8 3.20 16.15 -26.74
C SER A 8 2.94 16.26 -25.23
N ARG A 9 2.46 17.42 -24.77
CA ARG A 9 2.15 17.64 -23.35
C ARG A 9 0.97 16.77 -22.87
N ARG A 10 -0.04 16.57 -23.71
CA ARG A 10 -1.19 15.70 -23.42
C ARG A 10 -0.79 14.22 -23.40
N SER A 11 0.09 13.79 -24.31
CA SER A 11 0.65 12.43 -24.29
C SER A 11 1.43 12.15 -23.00
N TRP A 12 2.24 13.11 -22.53
CA TRP A 12 2.97 12.96 -21.26
C TRP A 12 2.04 12.71 -20.07
N VAL A 13 0.93 13.45 -19.97
CA VAL A 13 -0.04 13.23 -18.90
C VAL A 13 -0.66 11.83 -18.99
N VAL A 14 -1.04 11.39 -20.20
CA VAL A 14 -1.61 10.06 -20.41
C VAL A 14 -0.63 8.96 -20.01
N TYR A 15 0.64 9.05 -20.43
CA TYR A 15 1.66 8.07 -20.06
C TYR A 15 1.94 8.07 -18.56
N SER A 16 1.99 9.23 -17.92
CA SER A 16 2.17 9.31 -16.46
C SER A 16 1.01 8.68 -15.70
N VAL A 17 -0.23 8.92 -16.11
CA VAL A 17 -1.41 8.30 -15.49
C VAL A 17 -1.39 6.79 -15.66
N LEU A 18 -1.06 6.29 -16.86
CA LEU A 18 -0.93 4.87 -17.11
C LEU A 18 0.19 4.23 -16.28
N ALA A 19 1.35 4.88 -16.19
CA ALA A 19 2.46 4.39 -15.36
C ALA A 19 2.08 4.31 -13.88
N ILE A 20 1.36 5.31 -13.36
CA ILE A 20 0.84 5.30 -12.00
C ILE A 20 -0.17 4.15 -11.81
N LEU A 21 -1.12 3.97 -12.73
CA LEU A 21 -2.12 2.89 -12.62
C LEU A 21 -1.47 1.51 -12.61
N VAL A 22 -0.49 1.28 -13.50
CA VAL A 22 0.21 0.00 -13.65
C VAL A 22 1.19 -0.28 -12.51
N THR A 23 1.59 0.74 -11.73
CA THR A 23 2.47 0.54 -10.57
C THR A 23 1.71 0.50 -9.25
N VAL A 24 0.82 1.46 -9.02
CA VAL A 24 0.07 1.59 -7.76
C VAL A 24 -0.93 0.44 -7.60
N GLY A 25 -1.65 0.06 -8.67
CA GLY A 25 -2.63 -1.03 -8.61
C GLY A 25 -2.01 -2.35 -8.14
N PRO A 26 -0.95 -2.84 -8.81
CA PRO A 26 -0.23 -4.04 -8.38
C PRO A 26 0.44 -3.90 -7.00
N TYR A 27 0.96 -2.71 -6.65
CA TYR A 27 1.54 -2.49 -5.32
C TYR A 27 0.49 -2.66 -4.22
N VAL A 28 -0.66 -1.99 -4.34
CA VAL A 28 -1.76 -2.12 -3.36
C VAL A 28 -2.33 -3.54 -3.35
N SER A 29 -2.47 -4.18 -4.51
CA SER A 29 -2.98 -5.55 -4.60
C SER A 29 -2.01 -6.55 -3.98
N GLY A 30 -0.71 -6.39 -4.24
CA GLY A 30 0.36 -7.21 -3.69
C GLY A 30 0.40 -7.16 -2.17
N TYR A 31 0.12 -6.00 -1.58
CA TYR A 31 -0.01 -5.88 -0.14
C TYR A 31 -1.08 -6.83 0.43
N PHE A 32 -2.25 -6.92 -0.19
CA PHE A 32 -3.34 -7.78 0.28
C PHE A 32 -3.18 -9.25 -0.09
N LEU A 33 -2.54 -9.54 -1.23
CA LEU A 33 -2.35 -10.91 -1.72
C LEU A 33 -1.15 -11.62 -1.08
N LEU A 34 -0.11 -10.86 -0.71
CA LEU A 34 1.13 -11.39 -0.14
C LEU A 34 1.19 -11.25 1.38
N SER A 35 0.14 -10.71 2.00
CA SER A 35 0.01 -10.72 3.47
C SER A 35 -1.07 -11.68 3.90
N ASP A 36 -0.73 -12.54 4.85
CA ASP A 36 -1.73 -13.27 5.61
C ASP A 36 -2.33 -12.32 6.65
N SER A 37 -3.65 -12.20 6.64
CA SER A 37 -4.33 -11.39 7.63
C SER A 37 -4.67 -12.24 8.85
N HIS A 38 -4.08 -11.89 9.98
CA HIS A 38 -4.38 -12.50 11.27
C HIS A 38 -5.01 -11.47 12.22
N GLY A 39 -6.01 -11.91 12.98
CA GLY A 39 -6.76 -11.06 13.90
C GLY A 39 -8.11 -10.60 13.35
N SER A 40 -9.15 -10.75 14.18
CA SER A 40 -10.47 -10.23 13.87
C SER A 40 -10.55 -8.77 14.33
N PRO A 41 -10.75 -7.79 13.42
CA PRO A 41 -10.81 -6.37 13.79
C PRO A 41 -11.93 -6.08 14.80
N LEU A 42 -12.94 -6.96 14.89
CA LEU A 42 -14.07 -6.85 15.81
C LEU A 42 -13.77 -7.26 17.25
N SER A 43 -12.71 -8.02 17.52
CA SER A 43 -12.46 -8.58 18.87
C SER A 43 -11.28 -7.96 19.62
N SER A 44 -10.28 -7.43 18.92
CA SER A 44 -9.03 -6.97 19.53
C SER A 44 -8.66 -5.52 19.20
N GLY A 45 -9.34 -4.88 18.23
CA GLY A 45 -8.96 -3.53 17.76
C GLY A 45 -7.59 -3.47 17.07
N ILE A 46 -7.01 -4.64 16.74
CA ILE A 46 -5.69 -4.81 16.13
C ILE A 46 -5.86 -5.64 14.86
N CYS A 47 -5.33 -5.15 13.75
CA CYS A 47 -5.20 -5.86 12.49
C CYS A 47 -3.74 -6.27 12.32
N VAL A 48 -3.47 -7.57 12.15
CA VAL A 48 -2.12 -8.07 11.89
C VAL A 48 -2.03 -8.56 10.45
N ARG A 49 -0.92 -8.19 9.80
CA ARG A 49 -0.56 -8.56 8.43
C ARG A 49 0.77 -9.26 8.50
N ASP A 50 0.78 -10.57 8.29
CA ASP A 50 1.98 -11.37 8.30
C ASP A 50 2.56 -11.51 6.88
N PHE A 51 3.87 -11.38 6.75
CA PHE A 51 4.60 -11.55 5.51
C PHE A 51 5.69 -12.60 5.67
N ASP A 52 5.70 -13.57 4.76
CA ASP A 52 6.71 -14.64 4.70
C ASP A 52 8.16 -14.12 4.64
N HIS A 53 8.35 -12.93 4.08
CA HIS A 53 9.66 -12.35 3.86
C HIS A 53 9.78 -10.93 4.41
N ASP A 54 10.89 -10.68 5.11
CA ASP A 54 11.14 -9.37 5.72
C ASP A 54 11.22 -8.23 4.69
N ILE A 55 11.67 -8.54 3.46
CA ILE A 55 11.71 -7.56 2.38
C ILE A 55 10.31 -7.11 1.97
N LEU A 56 9.31 -7.99 2.01
CA LEU A 56 7.92 -7.65 1.69
C LEU A 56 7.33 -6.75 2.78
N ARG A 57 7.52 -7.11 4.06
CA ARG A 57 7.13 -6.25 5.19
C ARG A 57 7.67 -4.83 5.03
N ARG A 58 8.98 -4.70 4.75
CA ARG A 58 9.63 -3.40 4.55
C ARG A 58 9.10 -2.66 3.32
N ALA A 59 8.87 -3.35 2.20
CA ALA A 59 8.35 -2.74 0.98
C ALA A 59 6.94 -2.18 1.16
N PHE A 60 6.14 -2.80 2.04
CA PHE A 60 4.75 -2.43 2.30
C PHE A 60 4.51 -1.58 3.56
N VAL A 61 5.57 -1.09 4.21
CA VAL A 61 5.50 -0.11 5.31
C VAL A 61 4.51 1.04 5.03
N PRO A 62 4.53 1.69 3.84
CA PRO A 62 3.56 2.74 3.53
C PRO A 62 2.10 2.26 3.61
N MET A 63 1.83 1.03 3.18
CA MET A 63 0.49 0.45 3.21
C MET A 63 0.01 0.17 4.63
N GLY A 64 0.88 -0.30 5.53
CA GLY A 64 0.54 -0.47 6.94
C GLY A 64 0.10 0.84 7.60
N TRP A 65 0.80 1.94 7.29
CA TRP A 65 0.41 3.27 7.76
C TRP A 65 -0.95 3.70 7.20
N ILE A 66 -1.17 3.56 5.89
CA ILE A 66 -2.45 3.91 5.23
C ILE A 66 -3.59 3.06 5.81
N GLU A 67 -3.41 1.75 5.94
CA GLU A 67 -4.43 0.84 6.45
C GLU A 67 -4.82 1.21 7.88
N ALA A 68 -3.86 1.58 8.75
CA ALA A 68 -4.17 2.04 10.11
C ALA A 68 -5.03 3.31 10.12
N LYS A 69 -4.76 4.25 9.21
CA LYS A 69 -5.56 5.49 9.10
C LYS A 69 -6.96 5.23 8.55
N VAL A 70 -7.07 4.41 7.51
CA VAL A 70 -8.34 4.12 6.84
C VAL A 70 -9.24 3.25 7.74
N ARG A 71 -8.67 2.26 8.43
CA ARG A 71 -9.44 1.38 9.33
C ARG A 71 -9.78 2.02 10.67
N GLY A 72 -8.98 2.98 11.14
CA GLY A 72 -9.12 3.54 12.48
C GLY A 72 -8.68 2.57 13.59
N THR A 73 -7.94 1.52 13.26
CA THR A 73 -7.43 0.51 14.19
C THR A 73 -5.91 0.43 14.13
N LEU A 74 -5.30 -0.19 15.14
CA LEU A 74 -3.87 -0.48 15.09
C LEU A 74 -3.60 -1.51 13.98
N VAL A 75 -2.55 -1.29 13.20
CA VAL A 75 -2.08 -2.24 12.18
C VAL A 75 -0.66 -2.65 12.50
N THR A 76 -0.41 -3.95 12.59
CA THR A 76 0.93 -4.51 12.76
C THR A 76 1.32 -5.28 11.51
N LEU A 77 2.45 -4.92 10.89
CA LEU A 77 3.06 -5.72 9.83
C LEU A 77 4.10 -6.62 10.47
N TRP A 78 3.94 -7.94 10.35
CA TRP A 78 4.82 -8.95 10.93
C TRP A 78 5.65 -9.63 9.84
N SER A 79 6.84 -10.09 10.21
CA SER A 79 7.67 -11.02 9.46
C SER A 79 8.50 -11.82 10.45
N VAL A 80 9.12 -12.90 9.96
CA VAL A 80 10.02 -13.76 10.76
C VAL A 80 11.11 -12.97 11.50
N ASN A 81 11.54 -11.82 10.97
CA ASN A 81 12.66 -11.04 11.51
C ASN A 81 12.24 -9.79 12.30
N GLY A 82 10.94 -9.50 12.44
CA GLY A 82 10.48 -8.34 13.19
C GLY A 82 9.08 -7.89 12.83
N HIS A 83 8.67 -6.76 13.41
CA HIS A 83 7.37 -6.18 13.14
C HIS A 83 7.40 -4.66 13.19
N ASP A 84 6.50 -4.03 12.42
CA ASP A 84 6.23 -2.59 12.46
C ASP A 84 4.80 -2.36 12.96
N VAL A 85 4.61 -1.35 13.80
CA VAL A 85 3.31 -1.01 14.39
C VAL A 85 2.88 0.38 13.94
N TYR A 86 1.66 0.48 13.43
CA TYR A 86 1.04 1.72 12.95
C TYR A 86 -0.23 2.05 13.72
N TYR A 87 -0.32 3.28 14.18
CA TYR A 87 -1.44 3.78 14.97
C TYR A 87 -2.44 4.57 14.11
N PRO A 88 -3.75 4.45 14.41
CA PRO A 88 -4.76 5.26 13.76
C PRO A 88 -4.57 6.76 14.05
N SER A 89 -5.15 7.63 13.24
CA SER A 89 -5.25 9.04 13.60
C SER A 89 -6.32 9.16 14.68
N ARG A 90 -6.00 9.86 15.77
CA ARG A 90 -6.97 10.19 16.82
C ARG A 90 -8.17 10.94 16.24
#